data_AF-A0A5C7AMG9-F1
#
_entry.id   AF-A0A5C7AMG9-F1
#
_cell.length_a   1.000
_cell.length_b   1.000
_cell.length_c   1.000
_cell.angle_alpha   90.00
_cell.angle_beta   90.00
_cell.angle_gamma   90.00
#
_symmetry.space_group_name_H-M   'P 1'
#
loop_
_entity.id
_entity.type
_entity.pdbx_description
1 polymer ?
#
loop_
_entity_poly.entity_id
_entity_poly.type
_entity_poly.pdbx_seq_one_letter_code
_entity_poly.pdbx_strand_id
1 'polypeptide(L)'
;MLLVLSCSHCSLDFFNYLCTLQATFCSFRHLVNELKIYKKMKKMNVLMKSLLVCTALFMMGCNTDDGISCPEPITGELTAEETDFTGSWVLTGMEANDELDITDDNKDNPSKDVFAQYSECQRDLVYEFLNSRSYAFKQGTISTDCENKQSVTGTWSLNAKVLTLVSSCATQNITIAFNEEEDKFTYFAVVNIREVNGLVRSTKITFTFSKIQA
;
A
#
# COMPACT_ATOMS: atom_id res chain seq x y z
N MET A 1 10.41 -0.83 -11.49
CA MET A 1 10.79 -1.07 -10.08
C MET A 1 9.54 -0.78 -9.25
N LEU A 2 8.76 -1.83 -8.92
CA LEU A 2 7.52 -1.70 -8.14
C LEU A 2 7.89 -1.57 -6.65
N LEU A 3 7.35 -0.56 -5.99
CA LEU A 3 7.39 -0.41 -4.53
C LEU A 3 6.58 -1.54 -3.88
N VAL A 4 7.27 -2.51 -3.27
CA VAL A 4 6.67 -3.46 -2.32
C VAL A 4 7.05 -2.97 -0.93
N LEU A 5 6.27 -2.02 -0.41
CA LEU A 5 6.28 -1.69 1.02
C LEU A 5 5.48 -2.79 1.72
N SER A 6 6.18 -3.73 2.37
CA SER A 6 5.54 -4.70 3.27
C SER A 6 5.59 -4.13 4.68
N CYS A 7 4.44 -3.65 5.16
CA CYS A 7 4.27 -3.08 6.49
C CYS A 7 3.94 -4.20 7.48
N SER A 8 4.86 -4.54 8.38
CA SER A 8 4.65 -5.53 9.42
C SER A 8 4.04 -4.87 10.66
N HIS A 9 2.79 -4.42 10.54
CA HIS A 9 1.74 -4.24 11.56
C HIS A 9 0.61 -3.42 10.91
N CYS A 10 -0.59 -4.01 10.80
CA CYS A 10 -1.80 -3.48 10.14
C CYS A 10 -1.88 -1.96 10.00
N SER A 11 -1.40 -1.44 8.87
CA SER A 11 -1.71 -0.14 8.28
C SER A 11 -0.91 -0.07 6.97
N LEU A 12 -1.60 -0.03 5.81
CA LEU A 12 -1.09 -0.14 4.44
C LEU A 12 -0.93 -1.57 3.85
N ASP A 13 -1.99 -2.37 3.88
CA ASP A 13 -2.08 -3.60 3.04
C ASP A 13 -2.53 -3.33 1.58
N PHE A 14 -2.83 -2.08 1.21
CA PHE A 14 -3.49 -1.80 -0.07
C PHE A 14 -2.57 -1.72 -1.29
N PHE A 15 -1.27 -1.44 -1.11
CA PHE A 15 -0.33 -1.50 -2.25
C PHE A 15 0.06 -2.94 -2.63
N ASN A 16 -0.08 -3.91 -1.71
CA ASN A 16 0.21 -5.31 -2.00
C ASN A 16 -0.95 -6.04 -2.71
N TYR A 17 -2.21 -5.69 -2.43
CA TYR A 17 -3.35 -6.46 -2.95
C TYR A 17 -3.57 -6.32 -4.47
N LEU A 18 -3.32 -5.13 -5.04
CA LEU A 18 -3.35 -4.91 -6.49
C LEU A 18 -2.17 -5.57 -7.22
N CYS A 19 -1.05 -5.80 -6.53
CA CYS A 19 0.12 -6.46 -7.09
C CYS A 19 0.00 -8.00 -7.07
N THR A 20 -0.71 -8.57 -6.10
CA THR A 20 -0.93 -10.04 -6.01
C THR A 20 -1.99 -10.60 -6.95
N LEU A 21 -2.96 -9.79 -7.41
CA LEU A 21 -3.98 -10.25 -8.37
C LEU A 21 -3.47 -10.37 -9.81
N GLN A 22 -2.36 -9.71 -10.15
CA GLN A 22 -1.69 -9.88 -11.44
C GLN A 22 -0.63 -10.99 -11.44
N ALA A 23 -0.13 -11.40 -10.27
CA ALA A 23 0.85 -12.48 -10.14
C ALA A 23 0.23 -13.89 -10.22
N THR A 24 -1.05 -14.05 -9.86
CA THR A 24 -1.75 -15.34 -9.93
C THR A 24 -2.15 -15.76 -11.34
N PHE A 25 -2.27 -14.82 -12.29
CA PHE A 25 -2.50 -15.17 -13.72
C PHE A 25 -1.22 -15.44 -14.52
N CYS A 26 -0.03 -15.07 -14.00
CA CYS A 26 1.23 -15.31 -14.71
C CYS A 26 1.90 -16.64 -14.32
N SER A 27 1.58 -17.22 -13.15
CA SER A 27 2.17 -18.49 -12.70
C SER A 27 1.53 -19.74 -13.34
N PHE A 28 0.33 -19.62 -13.92
CA PHE A 28 -0.33 -20.77 -14.56
C PHE A 28 0.19 -21.08 -15.98
N ARG A 29 0.84 -20.12 -16.65
CA ARG A 29 1.35 -20.34 -18.02
C ARG A 29 2.74 -21.00 -18.05
N HIS A 30 3.49 -20.94 -16.96
CA HIS A 30 4.85 -21.49 -16.90
C HIS A 30 4.90 -22.96 -16.46
N LEU A 31 3.82 -23.50 -15.88
CA LEU A 31 3.73 -24.91 -15.47
C LEU A 31 3.25 -25.87 -16.59
N VAL A 32 2.81 -25.35 -17.74
CA VAL A 32 2.33 -26.20 -18.85
C VAL A 32 3.46 -26.63 -19.80
N ASN A 33 4.65 -26.02 -19.72
CA ASN A 33 5.75 -26.31 -20.67
C ASN A 33 6.85 -27.26 -20.17
N GLU A 34 6.83 -27.69 -18.90
CA GLU A 34 7.87 -28.58 -18.33
C GLU A 34 7.42 -30.05 -18.18
N LEU A 35 6.36 -30.48 -18.87
CA LEU A 35 5.89 -31.89 -18.88
C LEU A 35 6.22 -32.65 -20.18
N LYS A 36 7.28 -32.25 -20.89
CA LYS A 36 7.73 -32.91 -22.14
C LYS A 36 9.12 -33.54 -22.09
N ILE A 37 9.67 -33.92 -20.94
CA ILE A 37 10.72 -34.96 -20.90
C ILE A 37 10.45 -35.87 -19.69
N TYR A 38 9.85 -37.05 -19.92
CA TYR A 38 10.41 -38.34 -19.50
C TYR A 38 9.49 -39.49 -19.95
N LYS A 39 9.66 -39.94 -21.19
CA LYS A 39 9.03 -41.18 -21.69
C LYS A 39 10.12 -42.19 -22.00
N LYS A 40 10.53 -42.99 -21.02
CA LYS A 40 11.03 -44.36 -21.27
C LYS A 40 10.85 -45.24 -20.03
N MET A 41 9.88 -46.14 -20.13
CA MET A 41 9.52 -47.17 -19.15
C MET A 41 10.70 -48.11 -18.83
N LYS A 42 10.83 -48.54 -17.56
CA LYS A 42 10.87 -49.98 -17.21
C LYS A 42 10.92 -50.22 -15.69
N LYS A 43 9.97 -51.06 -15.22
CA LYS A 43 9.96 -51.84 -13.96
C LYS A 43 9.79 -50.96 -12.71
N MET A 44 9.03 -51.31 -11.67
CA MET A 44 8.55 -52.61 -11.21
C MET A 44 7.38 -52.35 -10.25
N ASN A 45 6.48 -53.31 -10.18
CA ASN A 45 5.35 -53.41 -9.25
C ASN A 45 5.61 -52.84 -7.86
N VAL A 46 4.66 -52.03 -7.39
CA VAL A 46 4.22 -51.73 -6.00
C VAL A 46 3.70 -50.28 -6.07
N LEU A 47 2.50 -50.02 -5.55
CA LEU A 47 1.77 -48.72 -5.46
C LEU A 47 0.37 -48.70 -6.12
N MET A 48 -0.14 -49.83 -6.63
CA MET A 48 -1.53 -49.90 -7.15
C MET A 48 -2.61 -50.17 -6.08
N LYS A 49 -2.34 -49.92 -4.80
CA LYS A 49 -3.33 -50.03 -3.71
C LYS A 49 -3.52 -48.76 -2.88
N SER A 50 -2.79 -47.67 -3.21
CA SER A 50 -2.89 -46.38 -2.49
C SER A 50 -3.75 -45.34 -3.21
N LEU A 51 -4.33 -45.67 -4.38
CA LEU A 51 -5.01 -44.69 -5.22
C LEU A 51 -6.52 -44.54 -4.93
N LEU A 52 -7.08 -45.31 -3.99
CA LEU A 52 -8.52 -45.35 -3.72
C LEU A 52 -8.97 -44.59 -2.47
N VAL A 53 -8.06 -43.93 -1.74
CA VAL A 53 -8.38 -43.15 -0.53
C VAL A 53 -8.30 -41.63 -0.76
N CYS A 54 -7.56 -41.18 -1.78
CA CYS A 54 -7.35 -39.74 -2.00
C CYS A 54 -8.49 -39.03 -2.76
N THR A 55 -9.41 -39.74 -3.42
CA THR A 55 -10.49 -39.13 -4.20
C THR A 55 -11.72 -38.75 -3.37
N ALA A 56 -11.84 -39.20 -2.12
CA ALA A 56 -12.97 -38.85 -1.24
C ALA A 56 -12.76 -37.55 -0.45
N LEU A 57 -11.54 -36.98 -0.43
CA LEU A 57 -11.21 -35.76 0.31
C LEU A 57 -11.34 -34.47 -0.52
N PHE A 58 -11.63 -34.57 -1.81
CA PHE A 58 -11.79 -33.40 -2.70
C PHE A 58 -13.24 -32.87 -2.80
N MET A 59 -14.17 -33.42 -2.02
CA MET A 59 -15.59 -33.02 -2.04
C MET A 59 -16.02 -32.26 -0.77
N MET A 60 -15.08 -31.78 0.03
CA MET A 60 -15.32 -30.62 0.89
C MET A 60 -14.97 -29.39 0.07
N GLY A 61 -15.89 -29.02 -0.83
CA GLY A 61 -15.88 -27.67 -1.37
C GLY A 61 -15.93 -26.71 -0.19
N CYS A 62 -14.98 -25.76 -0.15
CA CYS A 62 -15.14 -24.57 0.67
C CYS A 62 -16.37 -23.82 0.14
N ASN A 63 -17.55 -24.17 0.65
CA ASN A 63 -18.65 -23.22 0.76
C ASN A 63 -18.29 -22.30 1.92
N THR A 64 -17.43 -21.33 1.67
CA THR A 64 -17.36 -20.13 2.49
C THR A 64 -18.17 -19.07 1.77
N ASP A 65 -19.50 -19.20 1.86
CA ASP A 65 -20.46 -18.12 1.58
C ASP A 65 -20.50 -17.17 2.78
N ASP A 66 -19.32 -16.80 3.29
CA ASP A 66 -19.15 -15.73 4.26
C ASP A 66 -18.70 -14.53 3.44
N GLY A 67 -19.66 -13.84 2.83
CA GLY A 67 -19.40 -12.61 2.09
C GLY A 67 -18.49 -11.70 2.90
N ILE A 68 -17.42 -11.18 2.27
CA ILE A 68 -16.48 -10.28 2.93
C ILE A 68 -17.27 -9.07 3.45
N SER A 69 -17.40 -8.96 4.78
CA SER A 69 -18.04 -7.82 5.43
C SER A 69 -17.06 -6.66 5.41
N CYS A 70 -17.30 -5.72 4.49
CA CYS A 70 -16.50 -4.51 4.35
C CYS A 70 -16.95 -3.45 5.35
N PRO A 71 -16.03 -2.61 5.88
CA PRO A 71 -16.41 -1.43 6.65
C PRO A 71 -17.34 -0.53 5.85
N GLU A 72 -18.41 -0.07 6.50
CA GLU A 72 -19.35 0.89 5.91
C GLU A 72 -18.64 2.23 5.63
N PRO A 73 -19.01 2.92 4.54
CA PRO A 73 -18.51 4.27 4.27
C PRO A 73 -18.97 5.25 5.35
N ILE A 74 -18.15 6.25 5.62
CA ILE A 74 -18.46 7.32 6.58
C ILE A 74 -19.44 8.28 5.91
N THR A 75 -20.56 8.55 6.58
CA THR A 75 -21.65 9.40 6.06
C THR A 75 -22.04 10.48 7.07
N GLY A 76 -22.92 11.41 6.65
CA GLY A 76 -23.39 12.54 7.47
C GLY A 76 -22.65 13.84 7.20
N GLU A 77 -23.11 14.92 7.83
CA GLU A 77 -22.52 16.26 7.68
C GLU A 77 -21.14 16.34 8.34
N LEU A 78 -20.30 17.26 7.83
CA LEU A 78 -19.01 17.55 8.43
C LEU A 78 -19.17 18.35 9.72
N THR A 79 -18.31 18.06 10.69
CA THR A 79 -18.09 18.94 11.85
C THR A 79 -17.36 20.23 11.44
N ALA A 80 -17.26 21.20 12.35
CA ALA A 80 -16.46 22.41 12.11
C ALA A 80 -14.98 22.08 11.86
N GLU A 81 -14.39 21.20 12.67
CA GLU A 81 -13.00 20.72 12.51
C GLU A 81 -12.79 20.08 11.13
N GLU A 82 -13.71 19.24 10.69
CA GLU A 82 -13.65 18.62 9.36
C GLU A 82 -13.84 19.66 8.25
N THR A 83 -14.73 20.63 8.42
CA THR A 83 -14.96 21.68 7.43
C THR A 83 -13.69 22.49 7.20
N ASP A 84 -12.99 22.86 8.26
CA ASP A 84 -11.74 23.61 8.19
C ASP A 84 -10.58 22.75 7.63
N PHE A 85 -10.63 21.43 7.82
CA PHE A 85 -9.64 20.48 7.28
C PHE A 85 -9.81 20.19 5.79
N THR A 86 -10.96 20.53 5.19
CA THR A 86 -11.20 20.28 3.76
C THR A 86 -10.19 21.01 2.86
N GLY A 87 -10.01 20.47 1.66
CA GLY A 87 -9.07 20.97 0.65
C GLY A 87 -8.01 19.96 0.26
N SER A 88 -7.00 20.46 -0.44
CA SER A 88 -5.89 19.65 -0.95
C SER A 88 -4.67 19.77 -0.07
N TRP A 89 -4.05 18.64 0.25
CA TRP A 89 -2.86 18.55 1.09
C TRP A 89 -1.79 17.77 0.35
N VAL A 90 -0.62 18.39 0.14
CA VAL A 90 0.48 17.83 -0.66
C VAL A 90 1.60 17.39 0.26
N LEU A 91 2.19 16.23 -0.01
CA LEU A 91 3.39 15.78 0.70
C LEU A 91 4.54 16.76 0.41
N THR A 92 5.09 17.32 1.48
CA THR A 92 6.21 18.27 1.42
C THR A 92 7.44 17.79 2.18
N GLY A 93 7.32 16.71 2.95
CA GLY A 93 8.44 16.16 3.70
C GLY A 93 8.26 14.70 4.09
N MET A 94 9.39 13.99 4.13
CA MET A 94 9.55 12.62 4.62
C MET A 94 10.90 12.53 5.34
N GLU A 95 10.86 12.49 6.66
CA GLU A 95 12.05 12.42 7.49
C GLU A 95 12.11 11.07 8.21
N ALA A 96 13.19 10.32 8.01
CA ALA A 96 13.44 9.08 8.73
C ALA A 96 14.15 9.35 10.07
N ASN A 97 13.90 8.50 11.05
CA ASN A 97 14.59 8.54 12.32
C ASN A 97 16.10 8.22 12.18
N ASP A 98 16.41 7.28 11.27
CA ASP A 98 17.76 6.84 10.95
C ASP A 98 18.18 7.36 9.57
N GLU A 99 19.48 7.56 9.36
CA GLU A 99 20.00 7.85 8.02
C GLU A 99 19.88 6.62 7.13
N LEU A 100 19.35 6.84 5.93
CA LEU A 100 19.10 5.82 4.90
C LEU A 100 19.69 6.27 3.58
N ASP A 101 20.25 5.32 2.83
CA ASP A 101 20.63 5.52 1.43
C ASP A 101 19.75 4.64 0.53
N ILE A 102 18.79 5.26 -0.15
CA ILE A 102 17.85 4.59 -1.05
C ILE A 102 18.14 4.87 -2.52
N THR A 103 19.17 5.65 -2.84
CA THR A 103 19.51 6.05 -4.21
C THR A 103 20.59 5.18 -4.80
N ASP A 104 20.33 4.61 -5.98
CA ASP A 104 21.35 3.90 -6.76
C ASP A 104 22.13 4.88 -7.64
N ASP A 105 22.93 5.75 -7.00
CA ASP A 105 23.75 6.78 -7.66
C ASP A 105 25.27 6.54 -7.55
N ASN A 106 25.66 5.38 -7.02
CA ASN A 106 27.04 4.98 -6.71
C ASN A 106 27.77 5.93 -5.73
N LYS A 107 27.03 6.69 -4.92
CA LYS A 107 27.59 7.45 -3.79
C LYS A 107 27.08 6.83 -2.50
N ASP A 108 27.88 6.96 -1.45
CA ASP A 108 27.49 6.62 -0.08
C ASP A 108 27.04 7.92 0.57
N ASN A 109 25.75 8.24 0.43
CA ASN A 109 25.16 9.51 0.86
C ASN A 109 23.89 9.30 1.72
N PRO A 110 23.97 8.52 2.81
CA PRO A 110 22.82 8.27 3.67
C PRO A 110 22.33 9.59 4.29
N SER A 111 21.00 9.75 4.34
CA SER A 111 20.35 10.95 4.84
C SER A 111 19.07 10.60 5.59
N LYS A 112 18.71 11.45 6.55
CA LYS A 112 17.38 11.41 7.19
C LYS A 112 16.29 12.02 6.32
N ASP A 113 16.67 12.95 5.43
CA ASP A 113 15.77 13.49 4.42
C ASP A 113 15.60 12.46 3.31
N VAL A 114 14.62 11.57 3.50
CA VAL A 114 14.26 10.55 2.51
C VAL A 114 13.44 11.18 1.39
N PHE A 115 12.79 12.33 1.64
CA PHE A 115 12.07 13.07 0.61
C PHE A 115 13.01 13.53 -0.49
N ALA A 116 14.20 14.06 -0.19
CA ALA A 116 15.15 14.44 -1.23
C ALA A 116 15.61 13.29 -2.13
N GLN A 117 15.53 12.05 -1.65
CA GLN A 117 16.01 10.85 -2.34
C GLN A 117 15.00 10.24 -3.33
N TYR A 118 13.72 10.62 -3.25
CA TYR A 118 12.68 10.19 -4.20
C TYR A 118 12.59 11.12 -5.42
N SER A 119 12.14 10.58 -6.56
CA SER A 119 11.86 11.39 -7.75
C SER A 119 10.67 12.33 -7.56
N GLU A 120 10.53 13.35 -8.41
CA GLU A 120 9.37 14.27 -8.35
C GLU A 120 8.04 13.53 -8.40
N CYS A 121 7.89 12.56 -9.29
CA CYS A 121 6.67 11.75 -9.41
C CYS A 121 6.41 10.85 -8.20
N GLN A 122 7.46 10.40 -7.51
CA GLN A 122 7.31 9.59 -6.29
C GLN A 122 6.89 10.42 -5.08
N ARG A 123 7.24 11.72 -5.08
CA ARG A 123 6.95 12.68 -4.00
C ARG A 123 5.65 13.43 -4.19
N ASP A 124 5.15 13.46 -5.41
CA ASP A 124 3.87 14.05 -5.79
C ASP A 124 2.72 13.20 -5.25
N LEU A 125 2.45 13.35 -3.95
CA LEU A 125 1.35 12.72 -3.24
C LEU A 125 0.39 13.80 -2.74
N VAL A 126 -0.90 13.60 -3.01
CA VAL A 126 -1.95 14.58 -2.68
C VAL A 126 -3.13 13.89 -2.02
N TYR A 127 -3.53 14.37 -0.85
CA TYR A 127 -4.87 14.12 -0.31
C TYR A 127 -5.81 15.24 -0.74
N GLU A 128 -7.00 14.90 -1.22
CA GLU A 128 -8.10 15.84 -1.43
C GLU A 128 -9.26 15.43 -0.53
N PHE A 129 -9.56 16.26 0.47
CA PHE A 129 -10.67 16.05 1.40
C PHE A 129 -11.84 16.95 1.02
N LEU A 130 -12.94 16.33 0.56
CA LEU A 130 -14.12 17.05 0.08
C LEU A 130 -15.17 17.23 1.19
N ASN A 131 -16.01 18.25 1.02
CA ASN A 131 -17.16 18.53 1.89
C ASN A 131 -18.21 17.40 1.93
N SER A 132 -18.16 16.46 0.99
CA SER A 132 -19.09 15.33 0.88
C SER A 132 -18.67 14.08 1.68
N ARG A 133 -17.70 14.22 2.59
CA ARG A 133 -16.96 13.10 3.23
C ARG A 133 -16.19 12.21 2.27
N SER A 134 -16.16 12.52 0.97
CA SER A 134 -15.32 11.80 0.02
C SER A 134 -13.89 12.30 0.10
N TYR A 135 -12.91 11.42 -0.06
CA TYR A 135 -11.53 11.80 -0.29
C TYR A 135 -10.94 11.11 -1.52
N ALA A 136 -9.88 11.71 -2.05
CA ALA A 136 -8.98 11.08 -3.00
C ALA A 136 -7.54 11.15 -2.49
N PHE A 137 -6.79 10.08 -2.63
CA PHE A 137 -5.34 10.06 -2.46
C PHE A 137 -4.70 9.79 -3.82
N LYS A 138 -3.90 10.73 -4.30
CA LYS A 138 -3.37 10.75 -5.67
C LYS A 138 -1.85 10.71 -5.65
N GLN A 139 -1.27 10.07 -6.67
CA GLN A 139 0.16 10.05 -6.92
C GLN A 139 0.49 10.46 -8.36
N GLY A 140 1.48 11.32 -8.54
CA GLY A 140 2.01 11.72 -9.86
C GLY A 140 1.05 12.60 -10.66
N THR A 141 0.14 13.33 -9.97
CA THR A 141 -0.88 14.16 -10.63
C THR A 141 -0.50 15.63 -10.80
N ILE A 142 0.41 16.18 -10.00
CA ILE A 142 0.90 17.57 -10.08
C ILE A 142 2.16 17.68 -10.94
N SER A 143 3.14 16.79 -10.76
CA SER A 143 4.41 16.80 -11.48
C SER A 143 4.21 16.37 -12.94
N THR A 144 5.04 16.93 -13.83
CA THR A 144 4.99 16.68 -15.27
C THR A 144 5.61 15.33 -15.62
N ASP A 145 5.14 14.72 -16.71
CA ASP A 145 5.72 13.49 -17.27
C ASP A 145 5.76 12.27 -16.33
N CYS A 146 4.90 12.28 -15.30
CA CYS A 146 4.73 11.12 -14.43
C CYS A 146 3.93 10.01 -15.11
N GLU A 147 4.62 8.92 -15.41
CA GLU A 147 4.03 7.66 -15.84
C GLU A 147 3.37 6.92 -14.66
N ASN A 148 2.30 6.17 -14.92
CA ASN A 148 1.58 5.36 -13.94
C ASN A 148 0.92 6.14 -12.78
N LYS A 149 0.26 7.26 -13.07
CA LYS A 149 -0.54 8.02 -12.09
C LYS A 149 -1.54 7.12 -11.38
N GLN A 150 -1.62 7.24 -10.06
CA GLN A 150 -2.52 6.45 -9.23
C GLN A 150 -3.52 7.35 -8.50
N SER A 151 -4.70 6.81 -8.23
CA SER A 151 -5.71 7.45 -7.40
C SER A 151 -6.49 6.40 -6.65
N VAL A 152 -6.64 6.59 -5.34
CA VAL A 152 -7.52 5.80 -4.47
C VAL A 152 -8.56 6.74 -3.90
N THR A 153 -9.83 6.34 -3.94
CA THR A 153 -10.93 7.13 -3.38
C THR A 153 -11.59 6.38 -2.22
N GLY A 154 -12.22 7.14 -1.34
CA GLY A 154 -12.93 6.60 -0.19
C GLY A 154 -13.70 7.66 0.56
N THR A 155 -14.05 7.36 1.80
CA THR A 155 -14.65 8.32 2.73
C THR A 155 -13.76 8.62 3.91
N TRP A 156 -13.88 9.80 4.49
CA TRP A 156 -13.02 10.24 5.58
C TRP A 156 -13.80 10.88 6.75
N SER A 157 -13.16 10.90 7.90
CA SER A 157 -13.54 11.75 9.04
C SER A 157 -12.30 12.19 9.80
N LEU A 158 -12.42 13.31 10.52
CA LEU A 158 -11.41 13.77 11.47
C LEU A 158 -12.09 14.00 12.82
N ASN A 159 -11.55 13.36 13.86
CA ASN A 159 -12.02 13.58 15.22
C ASN A 159 -10.84 13.52 16.19
N ALA A 160 -10.67 14.56 17.01
CA ALA A 160 -9.63 14.60 18.04
C ALA A 160 -8.23 14.27 17.47
N LYS A 161 -7.92 14.81 16.28
CA LYS A 161 -6.66 14.56 15.55
C LYS A 161 -6.44 13.12 15.08
N VAL A 162 -7.50 12.31 15.00
CA VAL A 162 -7.50 10.99 14.36
C VAL A 162 -8.19 11.09 13.02
N LEU A 163 -7.40 11.07 11.95
CA LEU A 163 -7.87 10.98 10.58
C LEU A 163 -8.25 9.54 10.27
N THR A 164 -9.53 9.30 10.03
CA THR A 164 -10.05 7.98 9.65
C THR A 164 -10.32 7.97 8.16
N LEU A 165 -9.79 6.96 7.46
CA LEU A 165 -10.02 6.74 6.02
C LEU A 165 -10.66 5.38 5.83
N VAL A 166 -11.74 5.31 5.05
CA VAL A 166 -12.38 4.07 4.63
C VAL A 166 -12.33 3.98 3.12
N SER A 167 -11.62 2.98 2.60
CA SER A 167 -11.51 2.71 1.16
C SER A 167 -11.31 1.22 0.93
N SER A 168 -11.91 0.71 -0.15
CA SER A 168 -11.64 -0.65 -0.65
C SER A 168 -11.70 -1.74 0.43
N CYS A 169 -12.75 -1.74 1.23
CA CYS A 169 -12.98 -2.69 2.33
C CYS A 169 -11.94 -2.63 3.48
N ALA A 170 -11.21 -1.53 3.63
CA ALA A 170 -10.30 -1.30 4.74
C ALA A 170 -10.57 0.03 5.44
N THR A 171 -10.27 0.07 6.74
CA THR A 171 -10.25 1.29 7.56
C THR A 171 -8.84 1.57 8.01
N GLN A 172 -8.41 2.83 7.90
CA GLN A 172 -7.13 3.31 8.40
C GLN A 172 -7.40 4.43 9.41
N ASN A 173 -6.74 4.36 10.56
CA ASN A 173 -6.78 5.39 11.59
C ASN A 173 -5.39 5.98 11.72
N ILE A 174 -5.25 7.27 11.46
CA ILE A 174 -3.97 7.98 11.44
C ILE A 174 -4.05 9.11 12.46
N THR A 175 -3.23 9.02 13.52
CA THR A 175 -3.07 10.16 14.42
C THR A 175 -2.19 11.20 13.75
N ILE A 176 -2.73 12.42 13.61
CA ILE A 176 -2.05 13.55 13.00
C ILE A 176 -1.71 14.62 14.03
N ALA A 177 -0.72 15.46 13.73
CA ALA A 177 -0.40 16.65 14.50
C ALA A 177 -0.30 17.86 13.57
N PHE A 178 -1.06 18.90 13.87
CA PHE A 178 -1.01 20.19 13.17
C PHE A 178 0.15 21.05 13.66
N ASN A 179 0.65 21.94 12.81
CA ASN A 179 1.46 23.08 13.23
C ASN A 179 0.59 24.21 13.82
N GLU A 180 1.22 25.30 14.26
CA GLU A 180 0.54 26.43 14.89
C GLU A 180 -0.45 27.13 13.94
N GLU A 181 -0.12 27.19 12.65
CA GLU A 181 -0.94 27.81 11.62
C GLU A 181 -2.03 26.89 11.04
N GLU A 182 -2.03 25.61 11.45
CA GLU A 182 -2.93 24.55 10.94
C GLU A 182 -2.92 24.39 9.41
N ASP A 183 -1.88 24.89 8.74
CA ASP A 183 -1.66 24.74 7.29
C ASP A 183 -0.76 23.55 6.96
N LYS A 184 -0.27 22.83 7.97
CA LYS A 184 0.47 21.58 7.85
C LYS A 184 -0.02 20.57 8.86
N PHE A 185 -0.06 19.31 8.45
CA PHE A 185 -0.16 18.20 9.39
C PHE A 185 0.97 17.20 9.18
N THR A 186 1.31 16.51 10.27
CA THR A 186 2.31 15.44 10.28
C THR A 186 1.71 14.17 10.84
N TYR A 187 2.19 13.03 10.38
CA TYR A 187 2.00 11.75 11.05
C TYR A 187 3.26 10.92 10.87
N PHE A 188 3.42 9.86 11.67
CA PHE A 188 4.50 8.92 11.48
C PHE A 188 3.99 7.53 11.16
N ALA A 189 4.79 6.77 10.41
CA ALA A 189 4.59 5.34 10.23
C ALA A 189 5.94 4.62 10.38
N VAL A 190 5.90 3.39 10.87
CA VAL A 190 7.06 2.49 10.85
C VAL A 190 7.02 1.72 9.54
N VAL A 191 8.03 1.90 8.71
CA VAL A 191 8.11 1.30 7.38
C VAL A 191 9.38 0.48 7.23
N ASN A 192 9.27 -0.60 6.46
CA ASN A 192 10.43 -1.39 6.06
C ASN A 192 10.96 -0.82 4.74
N ILE A 193 12.16 -0.25 4.77
CA ILE A 193 12.83 0.34 3.61
C ILE A 193 13.99 -0.54 3.20
N ARG A 194 14.07 -0.80 1.89
CA ARG A 194 15.23 -1.44 1.28
C ARG A 194 16.21 -0.36 0.83
N GLU A 195 17.39 -0.36 1.43
CA GLU A 195 18.50 0.50 1.04
C GLU A 195 19.15 0.00 -0.27
N VAL A 196 19.96 0.84 -0.91
CA VAL A 196 20.64 0.53 -2.18
C VAL A 196 21.51 -0.74 -2.10
N ASN A 197 22.10 -1.00 -0.95
CA ASN A 197 22.89 -2.21 -0.68
C ASN A 197 22.05 -3.50 -0.51
N GLY A 198 20.72 -3.39 -0.61
CA GLY A 198 19.77 -4.51 -0.47
C GLY A 198 19.34 -4.82 0.97
N LEU A 199 19.94 -4.18 1.98
CA LEU A 199 19.54 -4.29 3.38
C LEU A 199 18.12 -3.73 3.57
N VAL A 200 17.31 -4.42 4.36
CA VAL A 200 15.98 -3.94 4.74
C VAL A 200 16.02 -3.48 6.19
N ARG A 201 15.70 -2.20 6.43
CA ARG A 201 15.63 -1.60 7.76
C ARG A 201 14.20 -1.20 8.08
N SER A 202 13.75 -1.53 9.29
CA SER A 202 12.51 -0.98 9.84
C SER A 202 12.83 0.36 10.50
N THR A 203 12.25 1.45 10.02
CA THR A 203 12.47 2.78 10.60
C THR A 203 11.17 3.57 10.67
N LYS A 204 11.13 4.53 11.59
CA LYS A 204 10.01 5.48 11.69
C LYS A 204 10.24 6.61 10.68
N ILE A 205 9.28 6.84 9.80
CA ILE A 205 9.24 8.01 8.94
C ILE A 205 8.14 8.95 9.42
N THR A 206 8.48 10.23 9.57
CA THR A 206 7.54 11.33 9.74
C THR A 206 7.20 11.89 8.36
N PHE A 207 5.92 11.87 8.01
CA PHE A 207 5.39 12.47 6.79
C PHE A 207 4.80 13.83 7.12
N THR A 208 5.08 14.82 6.28
CA THR A 208 4.56 16.19 6.41
C THR A 208 3.75 16.54 5.18
N PHE A 209 2.50 16.95 5.39
CA PHE A 209 1.61 17.42 4.35
C PHE A 209 1.29 18.90 4.58
N SER A 210 1.35 19.69 3.51
CA SER A 210 1.00 21.12 3.52
C SER A 210 -0.28 21.36 2.73
N LYS A 211 -1.15 22.24 3.22
CA LYS A 211 -2.36 22.65 2.53
C LYS A 211 -2.01 23.47 1.28
N ILE A 212 -2.60 23.13 0.14
CA ILE A 212 -2.54 23.99 -1.05
C ILE A 212 -3.51 25.15 -0.78
N GLN A 213 -2.98 26.37 -0.65
CA GLN A 213 -3.83 27.55 -0.65
C GLN A 213 -4.42 27.71 -2.05
N ALA A 214 -5.75 27.83 -2.12
CA ALA A 214 -6.50 28.09 -3.36
C ALA A 214 -6.36 29.55 -3.80
#